data_AF-A0A2I0J8Y2-F1
#
_entry.id   AF-A0A2I0J8Y2-F1
#
_cell.length_a   1.000
_cell.length_b   1.000
_cell.length_c   1.000
_cell.angle_alpha   90.00
_cell.angle_beta   90.00
_cell.angle_gamma   90.00
#
_symmetry.space_group_name_H-M   'P 1'
#
loop_
_entity.id
_entity.type
_entity.pdbx_description
1 polymer ?
#
loop_
_entity_poly.entity_id
_entity_poly.type
_entity_poly.pdbx_seq_one_letter_code
_entity_poly.pdbx_strand_id
1 'polypeptide(L)'
;MSVSLTVMTFNLHEDQAEDSPNSWDKRRDLCISVITSYSPMILCTQQGVKSQLDYLQSCLTDYDQFGISTKGPEDTSDEHCTIFYDKEKVELLEGGTFWLSESPSVPGSTSWGSEVPCIATWAISFLCSCSIFISSDIIPKESETSGTVRISKNLVKFSLVKPSPFIEVSF
;
A
#
# COMPACT_ATOMS: atom_id res chain seq x y z
N MET A 1 -3.18 1.05 -29.17
CA MET A 1 -2.79 -0.17 -28.46
C MET A 1 -3.42 -0.09 -27.07
N SER A 2 -4.06 -1.16 -26.60
CA SER A 2 -4.53 -1.25 -25.21
C SER A 2 -3.38 -1.79 -24.37
N VAL A 3 -3.00 -1.07 -23.33
CA VAL A 3 -2.00 -1.51 -22.37
C VAL A 3 -2.77 -2.20 -21.24
N SER A 4 -2.44 -3.46 -20.95
CA SER A 4 -3.07 -4.19 -19.85
C SER A 4 -2.30 -3.93 -18.57
N LEU A 5 -3.02 -3.51 -17.53
CA LEU A 5 -2.48 -3.32 -16.20
C LEU A 5 -3.04 -4.37 -15.26
N THR A 6 -2.16 -5.11 -14.57
CA THR A 6 -2.54 -6.03 -13.50
C THR A 6 -2.14 -5.43 -12.15
N VAL A 7 -3.13 -5.31 -11.26
CA VAL A 7 -2.97 -4.78 -9.91
C VAL A 7 -3.50 -5.80 -8.92
N MET A 8 -2.78 -6.00 -7.82
CA MET A 8 -3.17 -6.87 -6.72
C MET A 8 -3.22 -6.07 -5.41
N THR A 9 -4.23 -6.33 -4.59
CA THR A 9 -4.25 -5.91 -3.18
C THR A 9 -4.12 -7.14 -2.29
N PHE A 10 -3.31 -7.04 -1.24
CA PHE A 10 -2.99 -8.18 -0.40
C PHE A 10 -2.71 -7.75 1.03
N ASN A 11 -3.70 -7.92 1.92
CA ASN A 11 -3.51 -7.67 3.34
C ASN A 11 -2.61 -8.78 3.92
N LEU A 12 -1.45 -8.39 4.44
CA LEU A 12 -0.50 -9.34 5.01
C LEU A 12 -0.96 -9.83 6.36
N HIS A 13 -1.73 -9.09 7.15
CA HIS A 13 -2.14 -9.45 8.50
C HIS A 13 -0.97 -9.56 9.51
N GLU A 14 -1.27 -9.26 10.76
CA GLU A 14 -0.30 -9.33 11.85
C GLU A 14 0.30 -10.74 12.01
N ASP A 15 1.52 -10.79 12.54
CA ASP A 15 2.13 -12.06 12.90
C ASP A 15 1.49 -12.62 14.18
N GLN A 16 1.26 -13.93 14.21
CA GLN A 16 0.75 -14.64 15.38
C GLN A 16 1.86 -15.43 16.05
N ALA A 17 1.61 -15.89 17.28
CA ALA A 17 2.55 -16.74 18.00
C ALA A 17 3.01 -17.95 17.16
N GLU A 18 4.27 -18.35 17.32
CA GLU A 18 4.94 -19.38 16.51
C GLU A 18 4.19 -20.74 16.46
N ASP A 19 3.49 -21.08 17.53
CA ASP A 19 2.66 -22.28 17.64
C ASP A 19 1.33 -22.16 16.88
N SER A 20 0.85 -20.95 16.60
CA SER A 20 -0.38 -20.69 15.83
C SER A 20 -0.26 -21.26 14.41
N PRO A 21 -1.32 -21.89 13.86
CA PRO A 21 -1.34 -22.26 12.44
C PRO A 21 -1.22 -21.04 11.51
N ASN A 22 -1.52 -19.83 11.99
CA ASN A 22 -1.46 -18.59 11.22
C ASN A 22 -0.21 -17.74 11.49
N SER A 23 0.80 -18.28 12.17
CA SER A 23 2.12 -17.64 12.31
C SER A 23 2.68 -17.28 10.92
N TRP A 24 3.40 -16.16 10.81
CA TRP A 24 4.03 -15.69 9.57
C TRP A 24 4.91 -16.76 8.94
N ASP A 25 5.73 -17.45 9.73
CA ASP A 25 6.64 -18.47 9.23
C ASP A 25 5.93 -19.63 8.50
N LYS A 26 4.70 -19.97 8.91
CA LYS A 26 3.90 -21.02 8.26
C LYS A 26 3.19 -20.55 7.00
N ARG A 27 3.01 -19.24 6.81
CA ARG A 27 2.23 -18.68 5.69
C ARG A 27 3.05 -17.89 4.68
N ARG A 28 4.27 -17.44 5.03
CA ARG A 28 5.10 -16.58 4.18
C ARG A 28 5.37 -17.18 2.79
N ASP A 29 5.58 -18.50 2.72
CA ASP A 29 5.82 -19.20 1.45
C ASP A 29 4.55 -19.30 0.59
N LEU A 30 3.39 -19.48 1.23
CA LEU A 30 2.10 -19.43 0.54
C LEU A 30 1.81 -18.02 0.01
N CYS A 31 2.11 -16.97 0.78
CA CYS A 31 2.01 -15.59 0.32
C CYS A 31 2.83 -15.36 -0.95
N ILE A 32 4.11 -15.78 -0.96
CA ILE A 32 4.96 -15.70 -2.15
C ILE A 32 4.38 -16.50 -3.31
N SER A 33 3.93 -17.73 -3.07
CA SER A 33 3.34 -18.57 -4.11
C SER A 33 2.10 -17.91 -4.74
N VAL A 34 1.26 -17.27 -3.95
CA VAL A 34 0.08 -16.56 -4.45
C VAL A 34 0.50 -15.36 -5.30
N ILE A 35 1.36 -14.48 -4.77
CA ILE A 35 1.83 -13.29 -5.48
C ILE A 35 2.49 -13.67 -6.81
N THR A 36 3.41 -14.64 -6.80
CA THR A 36 4.14 -15.07 -7.99
C THR A 36 3.25 -15.79 -9.01
N SER A 37 2.22 -16.52 -8.57
CA SER A 37 1.28 -17.17 -9.49
C SER A 37 0.45 -16.18 -10.31
N TYR A 38 0.09 -15.04 -9.73
CA TYR A 38 -0.63 -13.96 -10.44
C TYR A 38 0.32 -12.98 -11.14
N SER A 39 1.57 -12.86 -10.68
CA SER A 39 2.60 -11.97 -11.23
C SER A 39 2.06 -10.55 -11.54
N PRO A 40 1.45 -9.85 -10.55
CA PRO A 40 0.86 -8.54 -10.78
C PRO A 40 1.94 -7.51 -11.10
N MET A 41 1.70 -6.58 -12.03
CA MET A 41 2.68 -5.51 -12.26
C MET A 41 2.81 -4.57 -11.06
N ILE A 42 1.72 -4.44 -10.28
CA ILE A 42 1.68 -3.62 -9.07
C ILE A 42 0.96 -4.41 -7.97
N LEU A 43 1.62 -4.57 -6.83
CA LEU A 43 1.09 -5.23 -5.63
C LEU A 43 1.02 -4.20 -4.50
N CYS A 44 -0.16 -4.04 -3.92
CA CYS A 44 -0.41 -3.17 -2.77
C CYS A 44 -0.61 -4.03 -1.53
N THR A 45 0.24 -3.89 -0.53
CA THR A 45 0.14 -4.62 0.73
C THR A 45 -0.32 -3.73 1.87
N GLN A 46 -1.21 -4.25 2.71
CA GLN A 46 -1.66 -3.63 3.96
C GLN A 46 -1.19 -4.44 5.17
N GLN A 47 -1.10 -3.80 6.35
CA GLN A 47 -0.69 -4.41 7.62
C GLN A 47 0.67 -5.11 7.58
N GLY A 48 1.53 -4.74 6.63
CA GLY A 48 2.86 -5.32 6.51
C GLY A 48 3.78 -4.74 7.57
N VAL A 49 4.34 -5.58 8.44
CA VAL A 49 5.45 -5.16 9.31
C VAL A 49 6.78 -5.31 8.57
N LYS A 50 7.81 -4.58 9.02
CA LYS A 50 9.11 -4.50 8.32
C LYS A 50 9.71 -5.87 7.99
N SER A 51 9.66 -6.83 8.92
CA SER A 51 10.20 -8.19 8.72
C SER A 51 9.46 -8.97 7.63
N GLN A 52 8.14 -8.82 7.51
CA GLN A 52 7.35 -9.47 6.47
C GLN A 52 7.65 -8.86 5.11
N LEU A 53 7.74 -7.53 5.04
CA LEU A 53 8.05 -6.80 3.80
C LEU A 53 9.47 -7.09 3.32
N ASP A 54 10.44 -7.20 4.23
CA ASP A 54 11.81 -7.58 3.90
C ASP A 54 11.90 -9.00 3.36
N TYR A 55 11.10 -9.92 3.92
CA TYR A 55 10.97 -11.26 3.37
C TYR A 55 10.41 -11.22 1.94
N LEU A 56 9.30 -10.51 1.73
CA LEU A 56 8.71 -10.33 0.39
C LEU A 56 9.73 -9.76 -0.60
N GLN A 57 10.43 -8.68 -0.23
CA GLN A 57 11.43 -8.05 -1.08
C GLN A 57 12.60 -8.98 -1.43
N SER A 58 13.00 -9.87 -0.49
CA SER A 58 14.06 -10.84 -0.72
C SER A 58 13.66 -11.94 -1.71
N CYS A 59 12.37 -12.27 -1.78
CA CYS A 59 11.82 -13.27 -2.70
C CYS A 59 11.38 -12.69 -4.04
N LEU A 60 10.89 -11.45 -4.05
CA LEU A 60 10.39 -10.73 -5.23
C LEU A 60 11.49 -9.84 -5.80
N THR A 61 12.59 -10.44 -6.28
CA THR A 61 13.80 -9.73 -6.71
C THR A 61 13.57 -8.79 -7.90
N ASP A 62 12.56 -9.06 -8.72
CA ASP A 62 12.21 -8.28 -9.90
C ASP A 62 11.33 -7.07 -9.55
N TYR A 63 10.90 -6.98 -8.29
CA TYR A 63 10.11 -5.88 -7.77
C TYR A 63 11.00 -4.88 -7.01
N ASP A 64 10.56 -3.63 -7.02
CA ASP A 64 10.97 -2.63 -6.03
C ASP A 64 9.79 -2.33 -5.11
N GLN A 65 10.04 -1.63 -4.01
CA GLN A 65 9.00 -1.25 -3.05
C GLN A 65 9.02 0.22 -2.68
N PHE A 66 7.84 0.78 -2.46
CA PHE A 66 7.64 2.14 -2.00
C PHE A 66 6.57 2.20 -0.91
N GLY A 67 6.86 2.90 0.18
CA GLY A 67 5.94 3.08 1.29
C GLY A 67 6.68 3.35 2.60
N ILE A 68 5.96 3.91 3.56
CA ILE A 68 6.48 4.16 4.91
C ILE A 68 5.54 3.54 5.95
N SER A 69 6.03 3.46 7.19
CA SER A 69 5.24 3.02 8.32
C SER A 69 4.14 4.02 8.65
N THR A 70 3.05 3.54 9.26
CA THR A 70 1.97 4.33 9.87
C THR A 70 2.49 5.33 10.90
N LYS A 71 3.68 5.15 11.48
CA LYS A 71 4.29 6.13 12.40
C LYS A 71 5.19 7.16 11.71
N GLY A 72 5.55 6.94 10.45
CA GLY A 72 6.37 7.85 9.66
C GLY A 72 7.66 7.24 9.15
N PRO A 73 8.49 8.03 8.46
CA PRO A 73 9.75 7.55 7.88
C PRO A 73 10.83 7.24 8.93
N GLU A 74 10.79 7.88 10.09
CA GLU A 74 11.79 7.73 11.16
C GLU A 74 11.51 6.53 12.09
N ASP A 75 10.26 6.04 12.11
CA ASP A 75 9.83 4.92 12.95
C ASP A 75 9.23 3.82 12.08
N THR A 76 10.00 2.76 11.86
CA THR A 76 9.60 1.60 11.04
C THR A 76 9.05 0.44 11.88
N SER A 77 8.74 0.68 13.16
CA SER A 77 8.30 -0.36 14.09
C SER A 77 6.85 -0.82 13.89
N ASP A 78 6.05 -0.04 13.15
CA ASP A 78 4.62 -0.26 13.00
C ASP A 78 4.27 -0.76 11.59
N GLU A 79 2.99 -1.03 11.35
CA GLU A 79 2.49 -1.45 10.05
C GLU A 79 2.83 -0.47 8.93
N HIS A 80 2.96 -0.98 7.72
CA HIS A 80 3.17 -0.19 6.52
C HIS A 80 2.06 -0.45 5.52
N CYS A 81 1.89 0.53 4.66
CA CYS A 81 1.13 0.43 3.44
C CYS A 81 2.09 0.54 2.27
N THR A 82 2.50 -0.60 1.72
CA THR A 82 3.62 -0.71 0.78
C THR A 82 3.13 -1.07 -0.61
N ILE A 83 3.64 -0.38 -1.61
CA ILE A 83 3.43 -0.65 -3.03
C ILE A 83 4.69 -1.32 -3.57
N PHE A 84 4.57 -2.58 -4.00
CA PHE A 84 5.56 -3.27 -4.80
C PHE A 84 5.24 -3.10 -6.28
N TYR A 85 6.25 -2.89 -7.12
CA TYR A 85 6.09 -2.77 -8.56
C TYR A 85 7.19 -3.48 -9.34
N ASP A 86 6.82 -4.08 -10.47
CA ASP A 86 7.74 -4.76 -11.38
C ASP A 86 8.64 -3.72 -12.07
N LYS A 87 9.96 -3.75 -11.78
CA LYS A 87 10.93 -2.75 -12.23
C LYS A 87 11.12 -2.70 -13.76
N GLU A 88 10.78 -3.77 -14.46
CA GLU A 88 10.89 -3.81 -15.93
C GLU A 88 9.66 -3.20 -16.61
N LYS A 89 8.51 -3.20 -15.93
CA LYS A 89 7.23 -2.78 -16.50
C LYS A 89 6.76 -1.41 -15.99
N VAL A 90 7.19 -1.03 -14.79
CA VAL A 90 6.67 0.14 -14.07
C VAL A 90 7.83 1.01 -13.59
N GLU A 91 7.78 2.29 -13.96
CA GLU A 91 8.72 3.30 -13.46
C GLU A 91 8.00 4.20 -12.43
N LEU A 92 8.51 4.23 -11.20
CA LEU A 92 8.03 5.15 -10.16
C LEU A 92 8.54 6.57 -10.45
N LEU A 93 7.63 7.49 -10.78
CA LEU A 93 7.97 8.88 -11.08
C LEU A 93 7.90 9.77 -9.84
N GLU A 94 6.85 9.59 -9.05
CA GLU A 94 6.57 10.37 -7.85
C GLU A 94 5.77 9.50 -6.89
N GLY A 95 5.93 9.70 -5.61
CA GLY A 95 5.12 9.02 -4.61
C GLY A 95 5.13 9.75 -3.29
N GLY A 96 4.18 9.40 -2.44
CA GLY A 96 4.11 9.93 -1.09
C GLY A 96 3.20 9.09 -0.21
N THR A 97 3.23 9.41 1.07
CA THR A 97 2.30 8.85 2.05
C THR A 97 1.70 10.01 2.83
N PHE A 98 0.41 9.96 3.10
CA PHE A 98 -0.27 10.91 3.96
C PHE A 98 -1.12 10.19 4.99
N TRP A 99 -1.32 10.83 6.13
CA TRP A 99 -2.15 10.30 7.21
C TRP A 99 -3.61 10.64 6.95
N LEU A 100 -4.49 9.65 7.14
CA LEU A 100 -5.93 9.84 7.13
C LEU A 100 -6.35 10.48 8.44
N SER A 101 -6.06 11.77 8.56
CA SER A 101 -6.34 12.59 9.73
C SER A 101 -6.66 14.03 9.34
N GLU A 102 -7.01 14.86 10.33
CA GLU A 102 -7.16 16.31 10.14
C GLU A 102 -5.81 17.01 9.88
N SER A 103 -4.69 16.32 10.14
CA SER A 103 -3.33 16.78 9.91
C SER A 103 -2.55 15.79 9.01
N PRO A 104 -2.91 15.67 7.72
CA PRO A 104 -2.42 14.59 6.85
C PRO A 104 -0.91 14.62 6.57
N SER A 105 -0.23 15.73 6.85
CA SER A 105 1.22 15.89 6.73
C SER A 105 1.98 15.60 8.03
N VAL A 106 1.28 15.27 9.12
CA VAL A 106 1.87 15.01 10.44
C VAL A 106 1.98 13.50 10.65
N PRO A 107 3.20 12.95 10.76
CA PRO A 107 3.40 11.53 11.01
C PRO A 107 2.70 11.03 12.28
N GLY A 108 2.08 9.86 12.20
CA GLY A 108 1.38 9.22 13.31
C GLY A 108 0.09 9.92 13.75
N SER A 109 -0.41 10.90 13.00
CA SER A 109 -1.63 11.62 13.38
C SER A 109 -2.87 10.73 13.24
N THR A 110 -3.73 10.79 14.27
CA THR A 110 -5.02 10.09 14.31
C THR A 110 -6.17 11.10 14.31
N SER A 111 -7.33 10.70 13.82
CA SER A 111 -8.55 11.52 13.86
C SER A 111 -9.78 10.63 13.82
N TRP A 112 -10.96 11.23 14.05
CA TRP A 112 -12.27 10.58 13.89
C TRP A 112 -12.46 9.31 14.72
N GLY A 113 -11.84 9.27 15.91
CA GLY A 113 -11.96 8.15 16.84
C GLY A 113 -11.04 6.97 16.54
N SER A 114 -10.12 7.07 15.56
CA SER A 114 -9.14 6.01 15.33
C SER A 114 -8.13 5.92 16.48
N GLU A 115 -7.94 4.72 17.01
CA GLU A 115 -6.92 4.43 18.02
C GLU A 115 -5.52 4.32 17.40
N VAL A 116 -5.45 3.97 16.12
CA VAL A 116 -4.20 3.76 15.37
C VAL A 116 -4.08 4.74 14.19
N PRO A 117 -2.86 5.18 13.82
CA PRO A 117 -2.66 6.02 12.65
C PRO A 117 -3.00 5.26 11.36
N CYS A 118 -3.82 5.88 10.53
CA CYS A 118 -4.21 5.35 9.23
C CYS A 118 -3.47 6.11 8.15
N ILE A 119 -2.94 5.42 7.14
CA ILE A 119 -2.19 6.05 6.05
C ILE A 119 -2.72 5.64 4.69
N ALA A 120 -2.52 6.53 3.74
CA ALA A 120 -2.64 6.29 2.31
C ALA A 120 -1.24 6.41 1.68
N THR A 121 -0.75 5.36 1.04
CA THR A 121 0.46 5.44 0.21
C THR A 121 0.07 5.54 -1.25
N TRP A 122 0.70 6.47 -1.96
CA TRP A 122 0.48 6.66 -3.39
C TRP A 122 1.72 6.75 -4.22
N ALA A 123 1.59 6.31 -5.47
CA ALA A 123 2.61 6.35 -6.49
C ALA A 123 1.99 6.83 -7.80
N ILE A 124 2.69 7.74 -8.49
CA ILE A 124 2.51 8.03 -9.91
C ILE A 124 3.54 7.19 -10.64
N SER A 125 3.04 6.24 -11.42
CA SER A 125 3.92 5.39 -12.22
C SER A 125 3.74 5.64 -13.71
N PHE A 126 4.82 5.51 -14.48
CA PHE A 126 4.75 5.50 -15.94
C PHE A 126 4.55 4.07 -16.44
N LEU A 127 3.41 3.83 -17.09
CA LEU A 127 3.15 2.60 -17.83
C LEU A 127 2.82 2.96 -19.27
N CYS A 128 3.71 2.68 -20.21
CA CYS A 128 3.50 2.96 -21.65
C CYS A 128 2.89 4.36 -21.93
N SER A 129 3.40 5.41 -21.31
CA SER A 129 2.91 6.79 -21.47
C SER A 129 1.61 7.17 -20.74
N CYS A 130 1.14 6.36 -19.80
CA CYS A 130 0.06 6.70 -18.88
C CYS A 130 0.57 6.79 -17.44
N SER A 131 0.26 7.90 -16.77
CA SER A 131 0.39 8.02 -15.31
C SER A 131 -0.75 7.25 -14.64
N ILE A 132 -0.44 6.42 -13.65
CA ILE A 132 -1.43 5.73 -12.83
C ILE A 132 -1.22 6.15 -11.38
N PHE A 133 -2.28 6.57 -10.72
CA PHE A 133 -2.29 6.77 -9.27
C PHE A 133 -2.84 5.51 -8.60
N ILE A 134 -2.17 5.06 -7.55
CA ILE A 134 -2.60 3.96 -6.69
C ILE A 134 -2.69 4.49 -5.27
N SER A 135 -3.79 4.24 -4.57
CA SER A 135 -3.88 4.39 -3.11
C SER A 135 -3.96 3.01 -2.51
N SER A 136 -3.31 2.79 -1.39
CA SER A 136 -3.59 1.67 -0.50
C SER A 136 -3.74 2.23 0.91
N ASP A 137 -4.72 1.73 1.65
CA ASP A 137 -5.19 2.32 2.90
C ASP A 137 -5.37 1.27 4.00
N ILE A 138 -5.20 1.68 5.25
CA ILE A 138 -5.56 0.90 6.44
C ILE A 138 -6.63 1.69 7.19
N ILE A 139 -7.88 1.24 7.12
CA ILE A 139 -9.02 1.91 7.78
C ILE A 139 -9.57 0.99 8.88
N PRO A 140 -9.66 1.44 10.14
CA PRO A 140 -10.37 0.71 11.17
C PRO A 140 -11.83 0.56 10.77
N LYS A 141 -12.40 -0.65 10.95
CA LYS A 141 -13.79 -0.99 10.60
C LYS A 141 -14.83 0.02 11.12
N GLU A 142 -14.56 0.66 12.25
CA GLU A 142 -15.47 1.63 12.88
C GLU A 142 -15.49 3.01 12.18
N SER A 143 -14.57 3.26 11.24
CA SER A 143 -14.35 4.56 10.60
C SER A 143 -14.52 4.57 9.06
N GLU A 144 -14.92 3.44 8.47
CA GLU A 144 -15.03 3.20 7.02
C GLU A 144 -15.78 4.31 6.26
N THR A 145 -16.90 4.82 6.80
CA THR A 145 -17.73 5.83 6.11
C THR A 145 -17.07 7.21 6.03
N SER A 146 -16.30 7.60 7.05
CA SER A 146 -15.62 8.90 7.08
C SER A 146 -14.28 8.87 6.35
N GLY A 147 -13.56 7.74 6.43
CA GLY A 147 -12.29 7.50 5.73
C GLY A 147 -12.46 7.52 4.22
N THR A 148 -13.35 6.66 3.69
CA THR A 148 -13.57 6.50 2.23
C THR A 148 -14.02 7.82 1.55
N VAL A 149 -14.89 8.60 2.20
CA VAL A 149 -15.38 9.90 1.68
C VAL A 149 -14.28 10.97 1.66
N ARG A 150 -13.23 10.85 2.48
CA ARG A 150 -12.14 11.84 2.54
C ARG A 150 -10.92 11.41 1.75
N ILE A 151 -10.65 10.11 1.64
CA ILE A 151 -9.73 9.54 0.66
C ILE A 151 -10.16 10.05 -0.71
N SER A 152 -11.39 9.78 -1.14
CA SER A 152 -11.94 10.33 -2.40
C SER A 152 -11.82 11.85 -2.54
N LYS A 153 -11.97 12.67 -1.47
CA LYS A 153 -11.77 14.14 -1.55
C LYS A 153 -10.32 14.57 -1.71
N ASN A 154 -9.38 13.96 -0.97
CA ASN A 154 -7.96 14.26 -1.10
C ASN A 154 -7.44 13.75 -2.46
N LEU A 155 -7.91 12.59 -2.90
CA LEU A 155 -7.63 12.02 -4.21
C LEU A 155 -8.18 12.86 -5.36
N VAL A 156 -9.41 13.39 -5.24
CA VAL A 156 -9.97 14.34 -6.22
C VAL A 156 -9.12 15.61 -6.30
N LYS A 157 -8.61 16.14 -5.18
CA LYS A 157 -7.67 17.27 -5.22
C LYS A 157 -6.39 16.93 -5.99
N PHE A 158 -5.83 15.73 -5.84
CA PHE A 158 -4.65 15.29 -6.59
C PHE A 158 -4.95 15.05 -8.09
N SER A 159 -6.07 14.40 -8.41
CA SER A 159 -6.50 14.13 -9.79
C SER A 159 -6.76 15.41 -10.60
N LEU A 160 -7.23 16.48 -9.94
CA LEU A 160 -7.42 17.80 -10.56
C LEU A 160 -6.09 18.48 -10.96
N VAL A 161 -4.95 18.07 -10.40
CA VAL A 161 -3.63 18.65 -10.69
C VAL A 161 -2.89 17.90 -11.82
N LYS A 162 -3.13 16.59 -12.00
CA LYS A 162 -2.55 15.79 -13.09
C LYS A 162 -3.62 14.89 -13.73
N PRO A 163 -4.11 15.23 -14.94
CA PRO A 163 -5.11 14.43 -15.64
C PRO A 163 -4.48 13.11 -16.10
N SER A 164 -4.64 12.09 -15.29
CA SER A 164 -4.06 10.76 -15.47
C SER A 164 -5.08 9.70 -15.07
N PRO A 165 -5.11 8.53 -15.73
CA PRO A 165 -5.92 7.41 -15.27
C PRO A 165 -5.70 7.11 -13.78
N PHE A 166 -6.79 7.04 -13.02
CA PHE A 166 -6.76 6.91 -11.57
C PHE A 166 -7.26 5.52 -11.16
N ILE A 167 -6.53 4.83 -10.28
CA ILE A 167 -6.91 3.51 -9.75
C ILE A 167 -6.87 3.57 -8.23
N GLU A 168 -8.04 3.59 -7.60
CA GLU A 168 -8.14 3.41 -6.14
C GLU A 168 -8.11 1.93 -5.80
N VAL A 169 -7.30 1.53 -4.83
CA VAL A 169 -7.23 0.15 -4.35
C VAL A 169 -7.39 0.15 -2.83
N SER A 170 -8.63 0.19 -2.38
CA SER A 170 -8.97 0.27 -0.95
C SER A 170 -9.34 -1.10 -0.39
N PHE A 171 -9.09 -1.33 0.91
CA PHE A 171 -9.53 -2.51 1.67
C PHE A 171 -10.34 -2.07 2.90
#